data_AF-A0A1D8G5K6-F1
#
_entry.id   AF-A0A1D8G5K6-F1
#
_cell.length_a   1.000
_cell.length_b   1.000
_cell.length_c   1.000
_cell.angle_alpha   90.00
_cell.angle_beta   90.00
_cell.angle_gamma   90.00
#
_symmetry.space_group_name_H-M   'P 1'
#
loop_
_entity.id
_entity.type
_entity.pdbx_description
1 polymer ?
#
loop_
_entity_poly.entity_id
_entity_poly.type
_entity_poly.pdbx_seq_one_letter_code
_entity_poly.pdbx_strand_id
1 'polypeptide(L)'
;MTIAMAGGVSLATQGTAQASPGAVTARAAADTCSYPYVCLFKNGVKIGQFKDVTSTWQNLPSRPSGPNLVVQNTRNDDVAYIRWSGGSTTCIPPKRSFTVSTGTLTGIRISSAATC
;
A
#
# COMPACT_ATOMS: atom_id res chain seq x y z
N MET A 1 51.70 53.83 -0.40
CA MET A 1 51.90 52.78 -1.41
C MET A 1 52.17 51.51 -0.62
N THR A 2 51.27 50.54 -0.53
CA THR A 2 50.82 49.66 -1.61
C THR A 2 49.51 48.99 -1.18
N ILE A 3 48.53 48.91 -2.09
CA ILE A 3 47.24 48.22 -1.93
C ILE A 3 47.48 46.73 -2.24
N ALA A 4 46.97 45.83 -1.39
CA ALA A 4 46.91 44.39 -1.69
C ALA A 4 45.47 43.89 -1.54
N MET A 5 44.94 43.44 -2.67
CA MET A 5 43.64 42.80 -2.90
C MET A 5 43.69 41.33 -2.48
N ALA A 6 42.58 40.79 -1.96
CA ALA A 6 42.11 39.38 -2.04
C ALA A 6 41.13 39.16 -0.87
N GLY A 7 39.98 38.52 -0.98
CA GLY A 7 39.34 37.72 -2.01
C GLY A 7 38.20 37.02 -1.26
N GLY A 8 36.96 37.34 -1.60
CA GLY A 8 35.78 36.79 -0.93
C GLY A 8 35.52 35.36 -1.40
N VAL A 9 35.33 34.43 -0.45
CA VAL A 9 34.73 33.12 -0.73
C VAL A 9 33.89 32.71 0.48
N SER A 10 32.57 32.85 0.38
CA SER A 10 31.62 32.33 1.36
C SER A 10 31.46 30.83 1.17
N LEU A 11 31.98 30.03 2.11
CA LEU A 11 31.76 28.58 2.15
C LEU A 11 30.37 28.32 2.76
N ALA A 12 29.40 28.01 1.91
CA ALA A 12 28.11 27.48 2.32
C ALA A 12 28.29 26.04 2.82
N THR A 13 28.12 25.82 4.13
CA THR A 13 28.06 24.49 4.73
C THR A 13 26.74 23.82 4.32
N GLN A 14 26.85 22.86 3.42
CA GLN A 14 25.74 22.01 3.00
C GLN A 14 25.35 21.10 4.16
N GLY A 15 24.16 21.32 4.71
CA GLY A 15 23.52 20.38 5.64
C GLY A 15 23.25 19.06 4.93
N THR A 16 23.89 18.00 5.38
CA THR A 16 23.56 16.63 4.96
C THR A 16 22.23 16.26 5.59
N ALA A 17 21.15 16.41 4.81
CA ALA A 17 19.86 15.85 5.14
C ALA A 17 20.00 14.32 5.25
N GLN A 18 20.03 13.83 6.49
CA GLN A 18 20.02 12.42 6.82
C GLN A 18 18.64 11.84 6.45
N ALA A 19 18.52 11.36 5.21
CA ALA A 19 17.37 10.61 4.76
C ALA A 19 17.24 9.34 5.60
N SER A 20 16.31 9.35 6.54
CA SER A 20 15.91 8.15 7.27
C SER A 20 15.39 7.12 6.27
N PRO A 21 15.87 5.87 6.25
CA PRO A 21 15.24 4.80 5.47
C PRO A 21 13.91 4.42 6.13
N GLY A 22 12.89 5.25 5.90
CA GLY A 22 11.52 4.95 6.27
C GLY A 22 10.95 3.87 5.33
N ALA A 23 10.71 2.68 5.88
CA ALA A 23 9.77 1.67 5.38
C ALA A 23 9.85 1.31 3.87
N VAL A 24 10.94 0.67 3.47
CA VAL A 24 11.02 -0.05 2.18
C VAL A 24 10.34 -1.41 2.26
N THR A 25 9.01 -1.45 2.37
CA THR A 25 8.27 -2.72 2.14
C THR A 25 6.80 -2.57 1.72
N ALA A 26 6.33 -1.33 1.48
CA ALA A 26 4.99 -1.09 0.92
C ALA A 26 4.99 -0.45 -0.48
N ARG A 27 6.07 0.26 -0.86
CA ARG A 27 6.13 0.95 -2.17
C ARG A 27 6.22 0.00 -3.37
N ALA A 28 6.96 -1.10 -3.26
CA ALA A 28 7.11 -2.05 -4.37
C ALA A 28 5.79 -2.76 -4.77
N ALA A 29 4.86 -2.93 -3.83
CA ALA A 29 3.54 -3.49 -4.12
C ALA A 29 2.64 -2.47 -4.85
N ALA A 30 2.73 -1.20 -4.47
CA ALA A 30 1.94 -0.12 -5.07
C ALA A 30 2.20 0.07 -6.57
N ASP A 31 3.43 -0.14 -7.04
CA ASP A 31 3.77 0.01 -8.46
C ASP A 31 3.11 -1.02 -9.39
N THR A 32 2.59 -2.14 -8.87
CA THR A 32 2.00 -3.21 -9.71
C THR A 32 0.47 -3.33 -9.58
N CYS A 33 -0.15 -2.54 -8.71
CA CYS A 33 -1.59 -2.43 -8.60
C CYS A 33 -2.07 -1.11 -9.23
N SER A 34 -2.56 -1.17 -10.46
CA SER A 34 -3.11 0.01 -11.12
C SER A 34 -4.52 0.32 -10.59
N TYR A 35 -4.91 1.59 -10.64
CA TYR A 35 -6.32 1.98 -10.48
C TYR A 35 -7.17 1.37 -11.62
N PRO A 36 -8.41 0.90 -11.38
CA PRO A 36 -9.18 0.88 -10.13
C PRO A 36 -9.17 -0.52 -9.45
N TYR A 37 -8.04 -1.21 -9.40
CA TYR A 37 -7.98 -2.58 -8.88
C TYR A 37 -7.73 -2.63 -7.37
N VAL A 38 -8.29 -3.65 -6.72
CA VAL A 38 -7.92 -4.07 -5.37
C VAL A 38 -7.03 -5.29 -5.49
N CYS A 39 -5.76 -5.15 -5.15
CA CYS A 39 -4.77 -6.20 -5.34
C CYS A 39 -4.42 -6.89 -4.02
N LEU A 40 -4.14 -8.18 -4.10
CA LEU A 40 -3.62 -8.98 -3.00
C LEU A 40 -2.19 -9.36 -3.31
N PHE A 41 -1.32 -9.12 -2.34
CA PHE A 41 0.11 -9.38 -2.42
C PHE A 41 0.50 -10.36 -1.33
N LYS A 42 1.29 -11.38 -1.66
CA LYS A 42 1.91 -12.27 -0.67
C LYS A 42 3.41 -12.24 -0.88
N ASN A 43 4.17 -11.92 0.17
CA ASN A 43 5.62 -11.74 0.09
C ASN A 43 6.04 -10.76 -1.03
N GLY A 44 5.27 -9.68 -1.22
CA GLY A 44 5.50 -8.69 -2.28
C GLY A 44 5.08 -9.12 -3.69
N VAL A 45 4.61 -10.36 -3.89
CA VAL A 45 4.15 -10.87 -5.19
C VAL A 45 2.64 -10.73 -5.30
N LYS A 46 2.14 -10.19 -6.41
CA LYS A 46 0.69 -10.10 -6.68
C LYS A 46 0.12 -11.50 -6.89
N ILE A 47 -0.75 -11.94 -5.98
CA ILE A 47 -1.43 -13.24 -6.03
C ILE A 47 -2.86 -13.15 -6.57
N GLY A 48 -3.40 -11.93 -6.67
CA GLY A 48 -4.76 -11.70 -7.19
C GLY A 48 -5.07 -10.22 -7.32
N GLN A 49 -6.06 -9.91 -8.15
CA GLN A 49 -6.60 -8.56 -8.31
C GLN A 49 -8.09 -8.62 -8.61
N PHE A 50 -8.83 -7.66 -8.08
CA PHE A 50 -10.28 -7.60 -8.16
C PHE A 50 -10.68 -6.19 -8.60
N LYS A 51 -11.62 -6.09 -9.53
CA LYS A 51 -12.11 -4.81 -10.06
C LYS A 51 -13.61 -4.65 -9.86
N ASP A 52 -14.35 -5.75 -9.88
CA ASP A 52 -15.79 -5.68 -9.98
C ASP A 52 -16.42 -5.38 -8.63
N VAL A 53 -17.20 -4.30 -8.59
CA VAL A 53 -18.07 -3.96 -7.47
C VAL A 53 -19.19 -4.98 -7.46
N THR A 54 -19.30 -5.70 -6.34
CA THR A 54 -20.16 -6.89 -6.25
C THR A 54 -20.91 -6.84 -4.92
N SER A 55 -22.20 -7.19 -4.95
CA SER A 55 -22.99 -7.35 -3.73
C SER A 55 -22.61 -8.62 -2.96
N THR A 56 -21.99 -9.58 -3.65
CA THR A 56 -21.58 -10.89 -3.14
C THR A 56 -20.08 -11.00 -2.90
N TRP A 57 -19.66 -11.96 -2.07
CA TRP A 57 -18.26 -12.27 -1.84
C TRP A 57 -17.63 -12.99 -3.04
N GLN A 58 -16.51 -12.46 -3.52
CA GLN A 58 -15.65 -13.13 -4.48
C GLN A 58 -14.68 -14.01 -3.70
N ASN A 59 -14.80 -15.33 -3.84
CA ASN A 59 -13.96 -16.27 -3.10
C ASN A 59 -12.51 -16.22 -3.60
N LEU A 60 -11.57 -16.31 -2.67
CA LEU A 60 -10.15 -16.41 -2.97
C LEU A 60 -9.77 -17.89 -3.08
N PRO A 61 -9.57 -18.44 -4.30
CA PRO A 61 -9.34 -19.88 -4.48
C PRO A 61 -8.05 -20.35 -3.80
N SER A 62 -7.02 -19.50 -3.80
CA SER A 62 -5.73 -19.76 -3.15
C SER A 62 -5.76 -19.62 -1.63
N ARG A 63 -6.89 -19.17 -1.05
CA ARG A 63 -7.11 -18.93 0.40
C ARG A 63 -5.83 -18.45 1.10
N PRO A 64 -5.28 -17.29 0.70
CA PRO A 64 -3.96 -16.89 1.14
C PRO A 64 -3.95 -16.71 2.67
N SER A 65 -2.99 -17.38 3.29
CA SER A 65 -2.77 -17.39 4.72
C SER A 65 -1.33 -17.01 5.06
N GLY A 66 -1.15 -16.51 6.29
CA GLY A 66 0.16 -16.24 6.86
C GLY A 66 0.52 -14.75 6.96
N PRO A 67 1.72 -14.45 7.48
CA PRO A 67 2.28 -13.10 7.48
C PRO A 67 2.66 -12.67 6.06
N ASN A 68 2.91 -11.38 5.86
CA ASN A 68 3.29 -10.76 4.58
C ASN A 68 2.20 -10.79 3.50
N LEU A 69 0.94 -10.91 3.90
CA LEU A 69 -0.18 -10.71 3.01
C LEU A 69 -0.63 -9.25 3.09
N VAL A 70 -0.72 -8.56 1.95
CA VAL A 70 -1.14 -7.15 1.88
C VAL A 70 -2.29 -7.05 0.90
N VAL A 71 -3.35 -6.38 1.31
CA VAL A 71 -4.49 -6.06 0.46
C VAL A 71 -4.49 -4.56 0.22
N GLN A 72 -4.36 -4.16 -1.04
CA GLN A 72 -4.24 -2.76 -1.41
C GLN A 72 -5.48 -2.33 -2.19
N ASN A 73 -6.21 -1.37 -1.65
CA ASN A 73 -7.32 -0.73 -2.33
C ASN A 73 -6.82 0.56 -3.00
N THR A 74 -6.68 0.53 -4.32
CA THR A 74 -6.28 1.72 -5.09
C THR A 74 -7.44 2.64 -5.43
N ARG A 75 -8.68 2.20 -5.20
CA ARG A 75 -9.89 2.94 -5.57
C ARG A 75 -10.05 4.21 -4.74
N ASN A 76 -10.76 5.19 -5.29
CA ASN A 76 -10.85 6.54 -4.72
C ASN A 76 -12.11 6.73 -3.85
N ASP A 77 -13.17 6.02 -4.20
CA ASP A 77 -14.55 6.20 -3.74
C ASP A 77 -15.23 4.87 -3.36
N ASP A 78 -14.54 3.74 -3.55
CA ASP A 78 -15.03 2.41 -3.24
C ASP A 78 -14.21 1.77 -2.11
N VAL A 79 -14.88 1.12 -1.16
CA VAL A 79 -14.23 0.32 -0.11
C VAL A 79 -14.06 -1.13 -0.52
N ALA A 80 -13.02 -1.76 0.00
CA ALA A 80 -12.82 -3.20 -0.13
C ALA A 80 -13.00 -3.89 1.22
N TYR A 81 -13.88 -4.89 1.27
CA TYR A 81 -14.02 -5.78 2.40
C TYR A 81 -13.27 -7.07 2.15
N ILE A 82 -12.54 -7.54 3.15
CA ILE A 82 -11.93 -8.88 3.15
C ILE A 82 -12.66 -9.76 4.18
N ARG A 83 -12.90 -11.02 3.81
CA ARG A 83 -13.54 -12.02 4.67
C ARG A 83 -12.51 -13.01 5.18
N TRP A 84 -12.41 -13.13 6.49
CA TRP A 84 -11.54 -14.06 7.16
C TRP A 84 -12.16 -15.46 7.21
N SER A 85 -11.33 -16.50 7.35
CA SER A 85 -11.83 -17.88 7.49
C SER A 85 -12.65 -18.10 8.76
N GLY A 86 -12.49 -17.26 9.78
CA GLY A 86 -13.32 -17.25 10.99
C GLY A 86 -14.67 -16.53 10.85
N GLY A 87 -15.01 -16.02 9.66
CA GLY A 87 -16.28 -15.31 9.41
C GLY A 87 -16.24 -13.81 9.65
N SER A 88 -15.23 -13.30 10.37
CA SER A 88 -15.01 -11.86 10.53
C SER A 88 -14.77 -11.18 9.19
N THR A 89 -14.99 -9.86 9.15
CA THR A 89 -14.71 -9.02 7.97
C THR A 89 -13.89 -7.81 8.37
N THR A 90 -12.96 -7.39 7.51
CA THR A 90 -12.21 -6.15 7.68
C THR A 90 -12.49 -5.24 6.49
N CYS A 91 -12.76 -3.97 6.76
CA CYS A 91 -12.94 -2.97 5.74
C CYS A 91 -11.62 -2.22 5.47
N ILE A 92 -11.35 -1.95 4.20
CA ILE A 92 -10.18 -1.25 3.72
C ILE A 92 -10.68 0.01 3.01
N PRO A 93 -10.44 1.21 3.59
CA PRO A 93 -10.88 2.46 3.00
C PRO A 93 -10.25 2.71 1.62
N PRO A 94 -10.79 3.65 0.83
CA PRO A 94 -10.22 4.01 -0.46
C PRO A 94 -8.78 4.53 -0.31
N LYS A 95 -7.92 4.23 -1.29
CA LYS A 95 -6.47 4.58 -1.29
C LYS A 95 -5.68 4.06 -0.09
N ARG A 96 -6.15 3.03 0.60
CA ARG A 96 -5.47 2.42 1.75
C ARG A 96 -5.05 0.99 1.46
N SER A 97 -4.05 0.54 2.20
CA SER A 97 -3.60 -0.84 2.23
C SER A 97 -3.77 -1.41 3.63
N PHE A 98 -4.06 -2.70 3.70
CA PHE A 98 -4.17 -3.46 4.94
C PHE A 98 -3.18 -4.62 4.92
N THR A 99 -2.31 -4.69 5.93
CA THR A 99 -1.37 -5.79 6.10
C THR A 99 -1.95 -6.83 7.03
N VAL A 100 -2.08 -8.05 6.52
CA VAL A 100 -2.47 -9.24 7.23
C VAL A 100 -1.22 -9.86 7.87
N SER A 101 -1.15 -9.80 9.20
CA SER A 101 -0.08 -10.42 9.98
C SER A 101 -0.38 -11.88 10.33
N THR A 102 -1.65 -12.21 10.56
CA THR A 102 -2.12 -13.54 10.95
C THR A 102 -3.49 -13.82 10.33
N GLY A 103 -3.83 -15.10 10.16
CA GLY A 103 -5.12 -15.54 9.65
C GLY A 103 -5.11 -15.94 8.17
N THR A 104 -6.29 -16.34 7.69
CA THR A 104 -6.52 -16.80 6.30
C THR A 104 -7.66 -16.00 5.70
N LEU A 105 -7.44 -15.43 4.52
CA LEU A 105 -8.49 -14.77 3.75
C LEU A 105 -9.23 -15.78 2.89
N THR A 106 -10.56 -15.65 2.85
CA THR A 106 -11.44 -16.55 2.09
C THR A 106 -12.18 -15.85 0.97
N GLY A 107 -12.31 -14.53 1.05
CA GLY A 107 -13.03 -13.76 0.07
C GLY A 107 -12.74 -12.27 0.15
N ILE A 108 -13.13 -11.58 -0.90
CA ILE A 108 -13.08 -10.14 -1.04
C ILE A 108 -14.41 -9.65 -1.61
N ARG A 109 -14.85 -8.46 -1.21
CA ARG A 109 -16.02 -7.79 -1.76
C ARG A 109 -15.71 -6.32 -1.91
N ILE A 110 -15.89 -5.79 -3.11
CA ILE A 110 -15.75 -4.35 -3.37
C ILE A 110 -17.15 -3.75 -3.33
N SER A 111 -17.32 -2.69 -2.54
CA SER A 111 -18.59 -1.99 -2.36
C SER A 111 -18.44 -0.54 -2.79
N SER A 112 -19.47 0.02 -3.41
CA SER A 112 -19.52 1.43 -3.81
C SER A 112 -19.75 2.42 -2.66
N ALA A 113 -19.38 2.01 -1.44
CA ALA A 113 -19.45 2.89 -0.29
C ALA A 113 -18.15 3.71 -0.22
N ALA A 114 -18.28 5.01 0.08
CA ALA A 114 -17.14 5.91 0.22
C ALA A 114 -16.36 5.70 1.53
N THR A 115 -16.97 5.06 2.52
CA THR A 115 -16.40 4.88 3.86
C THR A 115 -16.62 3.47 4.39
N CYS A 116 -15.64 3.02 5.17
CA CYS A 116 -15.80 1.98 6.17
C CYS A 116 -16.54 2.57 7.37
#